data_AF-A0A934GVJ2-F1
#
_entry.id   AF-A0A934GVJ2-F1
#
_cell.length_a   1.000
_cell.length_b   1.000
_cell.length_c   1.000
_cell.angle_alpha   90.00
_cell.angle_beta   90.00
_cell.angle_gamma   90.00
#
_symmetry.space_group_name_H-M   'P 1'
#
loop_
_entity.id
_entity.type
_entity.pdbx_description
1 polymer ?
#
loop_
_entity_poly.entity_id
_entity_poly.type
_entity_poly.pdbx_seq_one_letter_code
_entity_poly.pdbx_strand_id
1 'polypeptide(L)' 'MNIKALLVEFKTVFTVTFITVALVTFLWNLIGHGQSVVDWETSFRFATIFGVILTWVKSREARNQ' A
#
# COMPACT_ATOMS: atom_id res chain seq x y z
N MET A 1 -5.77 -21.68 -1.71
CA MET A 1 -6.27 -20.35 -2.14
C MET A 1 -5.93 -20.15 -3.61
N ASN A 2 -6.84 -19.61 -4.41
CA ASN A 2 -6.58 -19.37 -5.84
C ASN A 2 -5.52 -18.27 -5.99
N ILE A 3 -4.44 -18.52 -6.74
CA ILE A 3 -3.38 -17.53 -7.00
C ILE A 3 -3.94 -16.22 -7.58
N LYS A 4 -5.03 -16.31 -8.36
CA LYS A 4 -5.73 -15.14 -8.90
C LYS A 4 -6.34 -14.28 -7.79
N ALA A 5 -6.92 -14.92 -6.77
CA ALA A 5 -7.51 -14.20 -5.63
C ALA A 5 -6.43 -13.48 -4.82
N LEU A 6 -5.28 -14.13 -4.56
CA LEU A 6 -4.13 -13.51 -3.91
C LEU A 6 -3.60 -12.30 -4.68
N LEU A 7 -3.50 -12.40 -6.00
CA LEU A 7 -3.05 -11.28 -6.84
C LEU A 7 -4.04 -10.11 -6.83
N VAL A 8 -5.34 -10.38 -6.83
CA VAL A 8 -6.36 -9.32 -6.71
C VAL A 8 -6.28 -8.66 -5.34
N GLU A 9 -6.14 -9.42 -4.26
CA GLU A 9 -6.00 -8.87 -2.91
C GLU A 9 -4.73 -8.02 -2.78
N PHE A 10 -3.60 -8.53 -3.25
CA PHE A 10 -2.35 -7.78 -3.28
C PHE A 10 -2.50 -6.46 -4.04
N LYS A 11 -3.08 -6.49 -5.25
CA LYS A 11 -3.29 -5.28 -6.05
C LYS A 11 -4.18 -4.27 -5.33
N THR A 12 -5.25 -4.74 -4.68
CA THR A 12 -6.16 -3.87 -3.94
C THR A 12 -5.43 -3.20 -2.78
N VAL A 13 -4.75 -3.98 -1.93
CA VAL A 13 -4.01 -3.43 -0.78
C VAL A 13 -2.90 -2.50 -1.26
N PHE A 14 -2.10 -2.92 -2.23
CA PHE A 14 -1.03 -2.12 -2.82
C PHE A 14 -1.55 -0.77 -3.32
N THR A 15 -2.62 -0.76 -4.11
CA THR A 15 -3.17 0.46 -4.70
C THR A 15 -3.69 1.42 -3.63
N VAL A 16 -4.42 0.89 -2.63
CA VAL A 16 -4.92 1.71 -1.52
C VAL A 16 -3.75 2.32 -0.74
N THR A 17 -2.78 1.51 -0.32
CA THR A 17 -1.61 2.00 0.41
C THR A 17 -0.81 3.01 -0.40
N PHE A 18 -0.59 2.76 -1.70
CA PHE A 18 0.16 3.66 -2.57
C PHE A 18 -0.50 5.05 -2.63
N ILE A 19 -1.80 5.09 -2.87
CA ILE A 19 -2.56 6.35 -2.94
C ILE A 19 -2.54 7.05 -1.58
N THR A 20 -2.76 6.32 -0.48
CA THR A 20 -2.74 6.89 0.86
C THR A 20 -1.38 7.52 1.18
N VAL A 21 -0.27 6.81 0.94
CA VAL A 21 1.07 7.33 1.25
C VAL A 21 1.45 8.47 0.30
N ALA A 22 1.07 8.40 -0.98
CA ALA A 22 1.27 9.50 -1.92
C ALA A 22 0.57 10.78 -1.46
N LEU A 23 -0.68 10.66 -0.99
CA LEU A 23 -1.43 11.79 -0.44
C LEU A 23 -0.81 12.32 0.85
N VAL A 24 -0.42 11.43 1.77
CA VAL A 24 0.19 11.84 3.05
C VAL A 24 1.51 12.57 2.82
N THR A 25 2.38 12.02 1.96
CA THR A 25 3.68 12.64 1.65
C THR A 25 3.50 13.97 0.91
N PHE A 26 2.56 14.03 -0.03
CA PHE A 26 2.20 15.27 -0.70
C PHE A 26 1.74 16.36 0.26
N LEU A 27 0.77 16.06 1.14
CA LEU A 27 0.23 17.02 2.09
C LEU A 27 1.28 17.46 3.11
N TRP A 28 2.12 16.53 3.56
CA TRP A 28 3.24 16.84 4.45
C TRP A 28 4.24 17.80 3.81
N ASN A 29 4.61 17.57 2.56
CA ASN A 29 5.52 18.44 1.82
C ASN A 29 4.88 19.81 1.52
N LEU A 30 3.59 19.82 1.20
CA LEU A 30 2.86 21.06 0.92
C LEU A 30 2.77 21.95 2.17
N ILE A 31 2.38 21.37 3.31
CA ILE A 31 2.16 22.13 4.56
C ILE A 31 3.49 22.46 5.25
N GLY A 32 4.42 21.51 5.32
CA GLY A 32 5.67 21.66 6.07
C GLY A 32 6.76 22.40 5.31
N HIS A 33 6.81 22.27 3.98
CA HIS A 33 7.89 22.78 3.14
C HIS A 33 7.43 23.73 2.03
N GLY A 34 6.11 23.94 1.87
CA GLY A 34 5.56 24.75 0.79
C GLY A 34 5.76 24.13 -0.60
N GLN A 35 6.13 22.85 -0.69
CA GLN A 35 6.44 22.17 -1.95
C GLN A 35 5.34 21.20 -2.34
N SER A 36 4.82 21.36 -3.55
CA SER A 36 3.78 20.50 -4.14
C SER A 36 4.40 19.23 -4.76
N VAL A 37 5.09 18.44 -3.95
CA VAL A 37 5.86 17.26 -4.40
C VAL A 37 5.43 16.00 -3.66
N VAL A 38 5.11 14.95 -4.41
CA VAL A 38 4.83 13.59 -3.90
C VAL A 38 6.15 12.85 -3.72
N ASP A 39 6.33 12.14 -2.60
CA ASP A 39 7.44 11.21 -2.43
C ASP A 39 7.05 9.82 -2.98
N TRP A 40 7.43 9.59 -4.23
CA TRP A 40 7.15 8.36 -4.95
C TRP A 40 7.92 7.15 -4.40
N GLU A 41 9.14 7.36 -3.91
CA GLU A 41 9.98 6.27 -3.36
C GLU A 41 9.34 5.74 -2.08
N THR A 42 9.01 6.63 -1.15
CA THR A 42 8.32 6.27 0.09
C THR A 42 6.97 5.62 -0.22
N SER A 43 6.18 6.19 -1.12
CA SER A 43 4.87 5.65 -1.50
C SER A 43 4.97 4.22 -2.07
N PHE A 44 5.90 3.98 -2.99
CA PHE A 44 6.08 2.67 -3.60
C PHE A 44 6.63 1.62 -2.61
N ARG A 45 7.58 2.02 -1.76
CA ARG A 45 8.16 1.16 -0.73
C ARG A 45 7.10 0.70 0.27
N PHE A 46 6.30 1.62 0.78
CA PHE A 46 5.22 1.29 1.72
C PHE A 46 4.12 0.44 1.07
N ALA A 47 3.70 0.77 -0.16
CA ALA A 47 2.71 -0.02 -0.89
C ALA A 47 3.16 -1.46 -1.12
N THR A 48 4.44 -1.67 -1.43
CA THR A 48 5.01 -3.01 -1.61
C THR A 48 5.03 -3.78 -0.30
N ILE A 49 5.55 -3.18 0.78
CA ILE A 49 5.68 -3.83 2.09
C ILE A 49 4.29 -4.21 2.63
N PHE A 50 3.36 -3.27 2.69
CA PHE A 50 2.03 -3.53 3.22
C PHE A 50 1.20 -4.41 2.29
N GLY A 51 1.33 -4.26 0.98
CA GLY A 51 0.72 -5.15 -0.01
C GLY A 51 1.08 -6.62 0.25
N VAL A 52 2.37 -6.92 0.43
CA VAL A 52 2.83 -8.29 0.72
C VAL A 52 2.38 -8.76 2.09
N ILE A 53 2.62 -7.98 3.14
CA ILE A 53 2.35 -8.39 4.53
C ILE A 53 0.85 -8.62 4.75
N LEU A 54 -0.02 -7.68 4.38
CA LEU A 54 -1.45 -7.77 4.67
C LEU A 54 -2.13 -8.87 3.83
N THR A 55 -1.71 -9.06 2.57
CA THR A 55 -2.19 -10.18 1.76
C THR A 55 -1.78 -11.52 2.36
N TRP A 56 -0.57 -11.62 2.91
CA TRP A 56 -0.12 -12.82 3.57
C TRP A 56 -0.89 -13.11 4.86
N VAL A 57 -1.13 -12.10 5.71
CA VAL A 57 -1.95 -12.21 6.92
C VAL A 57 -3.34 -12.73 6.57
N LYS A 58 -4.01 -12.11 5.59
CA LYS A 58 -5.34 -12.54 5.13
C LYS A 58 -5.34 -13.98 4.60
N SER A 59 -4.29 -14.38 3.89
CA SER A 59 -4.12 -15.76 3.42
C SER A 59 -3.95 -16.78 4.55
N ARG A 60 -3.40 -16.37 5.70
CA ARG A 60 -3.29 -17.20 6.90
C ARG A 60 -4.64 -17.33 7.61
N GLU A 61 -5.38 -16.24 7.76
CA GLU A 61 -6.72 -16.26 8.35
C GLU A 61 -7.66 -17.20 7.58
N ALA A 62 -7.66 -17.12 6.25
CA ALA A 62 -8.49 -17.98 5.40
C ALA A 62 -8.13 -19.47 5.41
N ARG A 63 -6.98 -19.87 6.00
CA ARG A 63 -6.60 -21.28 6.21
C ARG A 63 -6.94 -21.81 7.59
N ASN A 64 -7.14 -20.93 8.56
CA ASN A 64 -7.40 -21.28 9.96
C ASN A 64 -8.91 -21.26 10.28
N GLN A 65 -9.75 -20.81 9.34
CA GLN A 65 -11.21 -20.95 9.33
C GLN A 65 -11.60 -22.15 8.48
#